data_AF-A0A259LX27-F1
#
_entry.id   AF-A0A259LX27-F1
#
_cell.length_a   1.000
_cell.length_b   1.000
_cell.length_c   1.000
_cell.angle_alpha   90.00
_cell.angle_beta   90.00
_cell.angle_gamma   90.00
#
_symmetry.space_group_name_H-M   'P 1'
#
loop_
_entity.id
_entity.type
_entity.pdbx_description
1 polymer ?
#
loop_
_entity_poly.entity_id
_entity_poly.type
_entity_poly.pdbx_seq_one_letter_code
_entity_poly.pdbx_strand_id
1 'polypeptide(L)' 'LYAQAARSLIEDGLMAASDFPDFAEDNFQRPYQGELIDGIAFTPREPNAYIDRFDIGLKGSETP' A
#
# COMPACT_ATOMS: atom_id res chain seq x y z
N LEU A 1 1.16 2.77 -13.25
CA LEU A 1 2.53 3.24 -13.58
C LEU A 1 3.60 2.17 -13.34
N TYR A 2 3.84 1.71 -12.11
CA TYR A 2 4.88 0.68 -11.81
C TYR A 2 4.77 -0.60 -12.65
N ALA A 3 3.64 -1.31 -12.58
CA ALA A 3 3.47 -2.58 -13.29
C ALA A 3 3.52 -2.43 -14.82
N GLN A 4 3.12 -1.27 -15.35
CA GLN A 4 3.19 -0.98 -16.78
C GLN A 4 4.64 -0.76 -17.22
N ALA A 5 5.43 0.00 -16.44
CA ALA A 5 6.84 0.20 -16.71
C ALA A 5 7.64 -1.12 -16.62
N ALA A 6 7.36 -1.95 -15.61
CA ALA A 6 8.02 -3.25 -15.46
C ALA A 6 7.72 -4.20 -16.65
N ARG A 7 6.47 -4.24 -17.13
CA ARG A 7 6.11 -5.01 -18.33
C ARG A 7 6.84 -4.52 -19.58
N SER A 8 6.95 -3.21 -19.78
CA SER A 8 7.70 -2.64 -20.91
C SER A 8 9.17 -3.08 -20.89
N LEU A 9 9.83 -3.08 -19.72
CA LEU A 9 11.23 -3.51 -19.61
C LEU A 9 11.43 -5.00 -19.92
N ILE A 10 10.44 -5.84 -19.59
CA ILE A 10 10.46 -7.27 -19.93
C ILE A 10 10.23 -7.46 -21.43
N GLU A 11 9.28 -6.72 -22.03
CA GLU A 11 9.01 -6.74 -23.47
C GLU A 11 10.22 -6.29 -24.29
N ASP A 12 10.94 -5.28 -23.81
CA ASP A 12 12.19 -4.79 -24.41
C ASP A 12 13.39 -5.72 -24.16
N GLY A 13 13.21 -6.80 -23.39
CA GLY A 13 14.26 -7.78 -23.06
C GLY A 13 15.37 -7.22 -22.15
N LEU A 14 15.14 -6.07 -21.51
CA LEU A 14 16.10 -5.40 -20.64
C LEU A 14 16.14 -5.99 -19.22
N MET A 15 15.06 -6.67 -18.82
CA MET A 15 14.88 -7.31 -17.51
C MET A 15 14.17 -8.65 -17.68
N ALA A 16 14.42 -9.60 -16.80
CA ALA A 16 13.69 -10.86 -16.74
C ALA A 16 12.39 -10.70 -15.93
N ALA A 17 11.38 -11.51 -16.22
CA ALA A 17 10.14 -11.53 -15.43
C ALA A 17 10.40 -11.88 -13.95
N SER A 18 11.42 -12.70 -13.67
CA SER A 18 11.85 -13.08 -12.32
C SER A 18 12.50 -11.94 -11.53
N ASP A 19 12.87 -10.84 -12.19
CA ASP A 19 13.41 -9.65 -11.51
C ASP A 19 12.31 -8.83 -10.83
N PHE A 20 11.04 -9.20 -11.07
CA PHE A 20 9.87 -8.56 -10.51
C PHE A 20 9.03 -9.56 -9.71
N PRO A 21 8.28 -9.07 -8.72
CA PRO A 21 7.28 -9.88 -8.04
C PRO A 21 6.17 -10.30 -9.02
N ASP A 22 5.44 -11.37 -8.69
CA ASP A 22 4.31 -11.82 -9.51
C ASP A 22 3.21 -10.75 -9.51
N PHE A 23 3.00 -10.10 -10.66
CA PHE A 23 2.01 -9.04 -10.80
C PHE A 23 0.55 -9.49 -10.58
N ALA A 24 0.26 -10.78 -10.65
CA ALA A 24 -1.06 -11.34 -10.35
C ALA A 24 -1.24 -11.64 -8.85
N GLU A 25 -0.14 -11.78 -8.10
CA GLU A 25 -0.19 -12.02 -6.67
C GLU A 25 -0.30 -10.72 -5.87
N ASP A 26 -0.92 -10.85 -4.70
CA ASP A 26 -0.91 -9.82 -3.70
C ASP A 26 0.44 -9.84 -2.96
N ASN A 27 1.42 -9.15 -3.52
CA ASN A 27 2.76 -9.01 -2.93
C ASN A 27 2.77 -8.10 -1.69
N PHE A 28 1.60 -7.72 -1.17
CA PHE A 28 1.50 -6.93 0.03
C PHE A 28 1.62 -7.82 1.27
N GLN A 29 2.80 -7.81 1.91
CA GLN A 29 2.94 -8.36 3.25
C GLN A 29 2.67 -7.29 4.29
N ARG A 30 1.65 -7.54 5.13
CA ARG A 30 1.38 -6.68 6.28
C ARG A 30 2.51 -6.87 7.30
N PRO A 31 3.25 -5.81 7.67
CA PRO A 31 4.26 -5.90 8.73
C PRO A 31 3.59 -6.17 10.08
N TYR A 32 4.37 -6.67 11.04
CA TYR A 32 3.91 -6.81 12.42
C TYR A 32 3.34 -5.48 12.92
N GLN A 33 2.05 -5.49 13.29
CA GLN A 33 1.43 -4.38 13.97
C GLN A 33 1.81 -4.50 15.45
N GLY A 34 2.68 -3.61 15.90
CA GLY A 34 2.96 -3.42 17.33
C GLY A 34 1.73 -2.86 18.05
N GLU A 35 1.96 -2.04 19.07
CA GLU A 35 0.86 -1.39 19.78
C GLU A 35 0.08 -0.46 18.84
N LEU A 36 -1.25 -0.55 18.88
CA LEU A 36 -2.16 0.19 18.04
C LEU A 36 -2.60 1.47 18.75
N ILE A 37 -2.68 2.58 18.01
CA ILE A 37 -3.23 3.84 18.52
C ILE A 37 -4.70 3.60 18.87
N ASP A 38 -5.07 3.85 20.12
CA ASP A 38 -6.41 3.64 20.67
C ASP A 38 -6.97 2.22 20.45
N GLY A 39 -6.11 1.22 20.26
CA GLY A 39 -6.51 -0.15 19.95
C GLY A 39 -7.10 -0.34 18.53
N ILE A 40 -7.05 0.68 17.68
CA ILE A 40 -7.65 0.64 16.33
C ILE A 40 -6.69 -0.02 15.35
N ALA A 41 -7.12 -1.11 14.71
CA ALA A 41 -6.29 -1.81 13.73
C ALA A 41 -6.13 -1.00 12.43
N PHE A 42 -4.89 -0.70 12.04
CA PHE A 42 -4.60 0.00 10.78
C PHE A 42 -4.86 -0.92 9.56
N THR A 43 -5.49 -0.40 8.50
CA THR A 43 -5.70 -1.12 7.24
C THR A 43 -4.92 -0.40 6.13
N PRO A 44 -3.75 -0.93 5.69
CA PRO A 44 -2.87 -0.23 4.75
C PRO A 44 -3.48 0.09 3.38
N ARG A 45 -4.47 -0.70 2.96
CA ARG A 45 -5.21 -0.48 1.70
C ARG A 45 -6.14 0.72 1.75
N GLU A 46 -6.54 1.12 2.95
CA GLU A 46 -7.55 2.15 3.18
C GLU A 46 -7.05 3.13 4.25
N PRO A 47 -5.94 3.84 4.00
CA PRO A 47 -5.29 4.67 5.01
C PRO A 47 -6.18 5.82 5.48
N ASN A 48 -6.95 6.43 4.58
CA ASN A 48 -7.88 7.50 4.95
C ASN A 48 -9.02 6.98 5.85
N ALA A 49 -9.55 5.79 5.56
CA ALA A 49 -10.57 5.16 6.40
C ALA A 49 -10.03 4.77 7.79
N TYR A 50 -8.71 4.65 7.96
CA TYR A 50 -8.12 4.51 9.29
C TYR A 50 -8.12 5.84 10.07
N ILE A 51 -7.77 6.95 9.42
CA ILE A 51 -7.76 8.28 10.05
C ILE A 51 -9.17 8.66 10.53
N ASP A 52 -10.19 8.36 9.73
CA ASP A 52 -11.57 8.72 10.06
C ASP A 52 -12.15 7.94 11.26
N ARG A 53 -11.49 6.86 11.69
CA ARG A 53 -11.91 6.05 12.86
C ARG A 53 -11.52 6.64 14.21
N PHE A 54 -10.67 7.66 14.24
CA PHE A 54 -10.30 8.32 15.50
C PHE A 54 -11.35 9.34 15.93
N ASP A 55 -11.59 9.43 17.24
CA ASP A 55 -12.56 10.38 17.80
C ASP A 55 -12.08 11.84 17.69
N ILE A 56 -10.76 12.04 17.67
CA ILE A 56 -10.11 13.35 17.57
C ILE A 56 -9.10 13.38 16.41
N GLY A 57 -8.77 14.58 15.93
CA GLY A 57 -7.81 14.82 14.85
C GLY A 57 -8.47 15.30 13.56
N LEU A 58 -7.63 15.77 12.63
CA LEU A 58 -8.06 16.21 11.30
C LEU A 58 -8.46 15.00 10.45
N LYS A 59 -9.64 15.06 9.85
CA LYS A 59 -10.25 13.99 9.07
C LYS A 59 -10.33 14.36 7.61
N GLY A 60 -10.23 13.36 6.73
CA GLY A 60 -10.39 13.53 5.28
C GLY A 60 -9.65 14.74 4.69
N SER A 61 -10.41 15.76 4.30
CA SER A 61 -9.93 16.98 3.62
C SER A 61 -9.82 18.20 4.54
N GLU A 62 -9.91 18.04 5.86
CA GLU A 62 -9.79 19.15 6.80
C GLU A 62 -8.37 19.72 6.79
N THR A 63 -8.27 21.05 6.74
CA THR A 63 -7.01 21.79 6.85
C THR A 63 -7.02 22.63 8.13
N PRO A 64 -5.88 22.76 8.84
CA PRO A 64 -5.77 23.58 10.05
C PRO A 64 -6.14 25.05 9.87
#